data_AF-A0A9R0A1T4-F1
#
_entry.id   AF-A0A9R0A1T4-F1
#
_cell.length_a   1.000
_cell.length_b   1.000
_cell.length_c   1.000
_cell.angle_alpha   90.00
_cell.angle_beta   90.00
_cell.angle_gamma   90.00
#
_symmetry.space_group_name_H-M   'P 1'
#
loop_
_entity.id
_entity.type
_entity.pdbx_description
1 polymer ?
#
loop_
_entity_poly.entity_id
_entity_poly.type
_entity_poly.pdbx_seq_one_letter_code
_entity_poly.pdbx_strand_id
1 'polypeptide(L)'
;MTQRKGEKTTISIQEHMAIDVCPGPIQPIKQISDYFPRYPRGLPPTAPPALSRAGSLRSTSTSQKSEGPVVDPKRDEDDLDQAFGATALVASKKEEEPDVEGYDSDDSTTLGTLDFSLLYDQENNALHCTINKAKGLKPMDHNGLSDPYVKLHLLPGASKANKLRTKTLRNTLNPVWSETLTYYGITDEDMVRKTLRISVCDEDKFRHNEFIGETRIPLKKLKPNQTKNFSNCLEKQLPIDKTDDKSLEERGRIMISLKYSSQKCGLVVGIIRCAHLAAMDANGFSDPYVKTYLKPDENKKSKHKTAVKKKTLNPEFNEEFFYEIKYADLSKKTLEVTVWDYDIGKSNDFIGGVSLGINANGERLKHWFDCLKNKDKKIERWHTLTNELPGSGYND
;
A
#
# COMPACT_ATOMS: atom_id res chain seq x y z
N MET A 1 -65.49 27.57 -21.05
CA MET A 1 -65.03 26.33 -20.39
C MET A 1 -63.51 26.27 -20.51
N THR A 2 -62.74 26.96 -19.66
CA THR A 2 -62.15 26.52 -18.37
C THR A 2 -61.35 25.21 -18.41
N GLN A 3 -60.02 25.32 -18.31
CA GLN A 3 -59.14 24.77 -17.25
C GLN A 3 -57.71 25.28 -17.50
N ARG A 4 -57.23 26.28 -16.75
CA ARG A 4 -56.59 26.27 -15.40
C ARG A 4 -55.07 26.06 -15.47
N LYS A 5 -54.35 27.19 -15.38
CA LYS A 5 -52.94 27.34 -15.04
C LYS A 5 -52.69 26.83 -13.61
N GLY A 6 -51.66 26.01 -13.43
CA GLY A 6 -51.16 25.60 -12.11
C GLY A 6 -50.25 26.67 -11.50
N GLU A 7 -50.51 26.96 -10.23
CA GLU A 7 -49.89 27.97 -9.38
C GLU A 7 -48.45 27.63 -8.94
N LYS A 8 -47.69 28.69 -8.66
CA LYS A 8 -46.40 28.65 -7.98
C LYS A 8 -46.61 28.49 -6.48
N THR A 9 -46.09 27.42 -5.89
CA THR A 9 -45.99 27.27 -4.44
C THR A 9 -44.84 28.13 -3.90
N THR A 10 -45.20 29.16 -3.14
CA THR A 10 -44.29 29.97 -2.33
C THR A 10 -44.14 29.26 -0.98
N ILE A 11 -42.92 28.84 -0.62
CA ILE A 11 -42.66 28.25 0.69
C ILE A 11 -42.37 29.39 1.67
N SER A 12 -43.26 29.54 2.64
CA SER A 12 -43.17 30.44 3.78
C SER A 12 -42.08 29.97 4.74
N ILE A 13 -41.16 30.86 5.12
CA ILE A 13 -40.13 30.60 6.13
C ILE A 13 -40.80 30.75 7.50
N GLN A 14 -41.00 29.64 8.21
CA GLN A 14 -41.38 29.65 9.61
C GLN A 14 -40.15 29.91 10.48
N GLU A 15 -40.23 30.98 11.27
CA GLU A 15 -39.31 31.31 12.36
C GLU A 15 -39.29 30.17 13.39
N HIS A 16 -38.13 29.53 13.56
CA HIS A 16 -37.90 28.62 14.67
C HIS A 16 -37.29 29.36 15.85
N MET A 17 -37.87 29.05 17.01
CA MET A 17 -37.73 29.70 18.30
C MET A 17 -36.28 29.82 18.78
N ALA A 18 -35.92 31.00 19.28
CA ALA A 18 -34.70 31.23 20.03
C ALA A 18 -34.78 30.46 21.36
N ILE A 19 -33.81 29.59 21.62
CA ILE A 19 -33.58 29.02 22.94
C ILE A 19 -32.77 30.04 23.73
N ASP A 20 -33.39 30.62 24.74
CA ASP A 20 -32.78 31.58 25.65
C ASP A 20 -31.87 30.81 26.62
N VAL A 21 -30.56 30.79 26.36
CA VAL A 21 -29.58 30.14 27.23
C VAL A 21 -28.88 31.23 28.04
N CYS A 22 -29.27 31.36 29.31
CA CYS A 22 -28.61 32.25 30.27
C CYS A 22 -27.11 31.91 30.37
N PRO A 23 -26.17 32.85 30.10
CA PRO A 23 -24.76 32.59 30.31
C PRO A 23 -24.45 32.72 31.81
N GLY A 24 -24.29 31.60 32.49
CA GLY A 24 -23.62 31.57 33.79
C GLY A 24 -22.15 32.02 33.67
N PRO A 25 -21.50 32.47 34.76
CA PRO A 25 -20.15 33.01 34.69
C PRO A 25 -19.14 31.97 34.18
N ILE A 26 -18.40 32.35 33.13
CA ILE A 26 -17.35 31.53 32.52
C ILE A 26 -16.20 31.43 33.52
N GLN A 27 -15.95 30.22 34.05
CA GLN A 27 -14.74 29.97 34.83
C GLN A 27 -13.52 29.84 33.89
N PRO A 28 -12.33 30.34 34.26
CA PRO A 28 -11.15 30.24 33.42
C PRO A 28 -10.75 28.78 33.17
N ILE A 29 -10.53 28.43 31.91
CA ILE A 29 -10.01 27.12 31.50
C ILE A 29 -8.54 27.04 31.95
N LYS A 30 -8.22 26.07 32.83
CA LYS A 30 -6.83 25.83 33.25
C LYS A 30 -5.96 25.43 32.05
N GLN A 31 -4.79 26.03 31.92
CA GLN A 31 -3.87 25.69 30.83
C GLN A 31 -3.31 24.28 31.02
N ILE A 32 -3.10 23.57 29.90
CA ILE A 32 -2.54 22.21 29.85
C ILE A 32 -1.17 22.10 30.56
N SER A 33 -0.47 23.22 30.76
CA SER A 33 0.79 23.33 31.50
C SER A 33 0.70 22.96 32.98
N ASP A 34 -0.50 22.93 33.57
CA ASP A 34 -0.71 22.58 34.98
C ASP A 34 -0.67 21.05 35.24
N TYR A 35 -0.69 20.23 34.19
CA TYR A 35 -0.66 18.75 34.28
C TYR A 35 0.73 18.13 34.08
N PHE A 36 1.77 18.92 33.82
CA PHE A 36 3.14 18.42 33.69
C PHE A 36 3.97 18.72 34.93
N PRO A 37 4.61 17.72 35.57
CA PRO A 37 5.49 17.97 36.70
C PRO A 37 6.70 18.80 36.25
N ARG A 38 6.89 19.96 36.87
CA ARG A 38 8.06 20.81 36.63
C ARG A 38 9.27 20.23 37.36
N TYR A 39 10.22 19.69 36.60
CA TYR A 39 11.54 19.37 37.13
C TYR A 39 12.36 20.66 37.28
N PRO A 40 12.98 20.93 38.45
CA PRO A 40 13.88 22.07 38.60
C PRO A 40 15.10 21.89 37.71
N ARG A 41 15.35 22.82 36.78
CA ARG A 41 16.63 22.92 36.08
C ARG A 41 17.60 23.73 36.93
N GLY A 42 18.72 23.12 37.28
CA GLY A 42 19.95 23.83 37.62
C GLY A 42 20.92 23.00 38.46
N LEU A 43 22.00 22.52 37.83
CA LEU A 43 23.42 22.60 38.27
C LEU A 43 24.32 21.66 37.40
N PRO A 44 25.65 21.90 37.32
CA PRO A 44 26.49 21.77 36.11
C PRO A 44 27.16 20.39 35.94
N PRO A 45 27.87 20.10 34.82
CA PRO A 45 28.38 18.76 34.55
C PRO A 45 29.64 18.48 35.37
N THR A 46 29.65 17.38 36.12
CA THR A 46 30.85 16.82 36.74
C THR A 46 31.07 15.39 36.24
N ALA A 47 32.32 15.10 35.93
CA ALA A 47 32.84 13.90 35.29
C ALA A 47 32.61 12.61 36.13
N PRO A 48 32.61 11.42 35.50
CA PRO A 48 32.55 10.15 36.23
C PRO A 48 33.91 9.81 36.86
N PRO A 49 33.95 9.10 38.02
CA PRO A 49 35.19 8.63 38.59
C PRO A 49 35.68 7.36 37.87
N ALA A 50 36.96 7.36 37.54
CA ALA A 50 37.72 6.17 37.18
C ALA A 50 38.07 5.38 38.45
N LEU A 51 37.93 4.05 38.39
CA LEU A 51 38.68 3.14 39.26
C LEU A 51 39.75 2.44 38.42
N SER A 52 40.97 2.71 38.83
CA SER A 52 42.24 2.23 38.32
C SER A 52 42.42 0.71 38.51
N ARG A 53 43.04 0.06 37.52
CA ARG A 53 44.26 -0.71 37.80
C ARG A 53 45.22 -0.73 36.60
N ALA A 54 46.39 -0.15 36.85
CA ALA A 54 47.61 -0.24 36.04
C ALA A 54 48.15 -1.69 35.99
N GLY A 55 49.05 -2.10 35.08
CA GLY A 55 49.84 -1.40 34.06
C GLY A 55 50.00 -2.29 32.82
N SER A 56 50.24 -1.74 31.62
CA SER A 56 51.56 -1.36 31.05
C SER A 56 52.56 -2.53 31.12
N LEU A 57 53.05 -3.09 30.02
CA LEU A 57 53.83 -2.48 28.92
C LEU A 57 53.50 -3.19 27.59
N ARG A 58 53.17 -2.49 26.49
CA ARG A 58 54.08 -1.99 25.41
C ARG A 58 55.10 -3.04 24.93
N SER A 59 55.38 -3.22 23.64
CA SER A 59 54.85 -2.78 22.35
C SER A 59 55.84 -3.28 21.28
N THR A 60 55.40 -3.35 20.02
CA THR A 60 56.21 -3.21 18.77
C THR A 60 57.27 -4.29 18.49
N SER A 61 57.46 -4.86 17.29
CA SER A 61 57.10 -4.47 15.93
C SER A 61 57.69 -5.49 14.92
N THR A 62 57.17 -5.44 13.68
CA THR A 62 57.90 -5.70 12.41
C THR A 62 58.17 -7.15 11.95
N SER A 63 57.42 -7.53 10.91
CA SER A 63 57.81 -8.08 9.59
C SER A 63 58.84 -9.21 9.41
N GLN A 64 58.57 -9.98 8.34
CA GLN A 64 59.44 -10.85 7.53
C GLN A 64 59.73 -12.24 8.12
N LYS A 65 59.88 -13.34 7.37
CA LYS A 65 59.67 -13.80 5.98
C LYS A 65 60.21 -15.26 5.99
N SER A 66 59.77 -16.12 5.07
CA SER A 66 60.36 -17.46 4.72
C SER A 66 60.36 -18.51 5.87
N GLU A 67 60.27 -19.82 5.69
CA GLU A 67 60.25 -20.79 4.59
C GLU A 67 59.73 -22.11 5.23
N GLY A 68 59.12 -23.02 4.46
CA GLY A 68 58.68 -24.34 4.98
C GLY A 68 59.84 -25.32 5.21
N PRO A 69 59.64 -26.65 5.13
CA PRO A 69 58.44 -27.44 5.39
C PRO A 69 58.75 -28.72 6.24
N VAL A 70 57.74 -29.60 6.34
CA VAL A 70 57.81 -31.07 6.50
C VAL A 70 57.86 -31.66 7.93
N VAL A 71 57.11 -32.77 8.06
CA VAL A 71 57.27 -33.97 8.92
C VAL A 71 56.31 -34.08 10.12
N ASP A 72 55.10 -34.59 9.83
CA ASP A 72 54.41 -35.66 10.59
C ASP A 72 55.40 -36.83 10.84
N PRO A 73 55.33 -37.68 11.90
CA PRO A 73 54.05 -38.22 12.37
C PRO A 73 53.97 -38.70 13.85
N LYS A 74 52.72 -38.96 14.26
CA LYS A 74 52.21 -40.17 14.96
C LYS A 74 52.83 -40.70 16.27
N ARG A 75 51.87 -41.13 17.10
CA ARG A 75 51.79 -42.41 17.87
C ARG A 75 52.48 -42.37 19.24
N ASP A 76 51.92 -42.90 20.34
CA ASP A 76 51.13 -44.11 20.63
C ASP A 76 50.19 -43.81 21.83
N GLU A 77 48.98 -44.37 21.96
CA GLU A 77 48.64 -45.70 22.56
C GLU A 77 49.30 -45.86 23.97
N ASP A 78 48.67 -46.30 25.05
CA ASP A 78 47.40 -46.99 25.32
C ASP A 78 47.22 -47.09 26.86
N ASP A 79 46.12 -47.72 27.27
CA ASP A 79 45.86 -48.44 28.53
C ASP A 79 45.27 -47.67 29.73
N LEU A 80 44.00 -47.93 30.14
CA LEU A 80 43.47 -49.12 30.85
C LEU A 80 44.08 -49.20 32.28
N ASP A 81 43.36 -49.40 33.39
CA ASP A 81 42.05 -49.99 33.62
C ASP A 81 41.67 -49.87 35.14
N GLN A 82 40.38 -50.06 35.42
CA GLN A 82 39.84 -50.88 36.53
C GLN A 82 39.76 -50.40 38.01
N ALA A 83 38.53 -50.04 38.38
CA ALA A 83 37.63 -50.59 39.43
C ALA A 83 38.14 -51.03 40.82
N PHE A 84 37.36 -50.73 41.89
CA PHE A 84 36.83 -51.71 42.88
C PHE A 84 35.93 -51.09 43.99
N GLY A 85 34.82 -51.79 44.33
CA GLY A 85 34.12 -51.83 45.65
C GLY A 85 32.93 -50.86 45.89
N ALA A 86 31.64 -51.24 45.85
CA ALA A 86 30.81 -52.04 46.79
C ALA A 86 30.85 -51.52 48.25
N THR A 87 29.79 -51.30 49.06
CA THR A 87 28.33 -51.56 49.11
C THR A 87 27.81 -50.92 50.41
N ALA A 88 26.60 -50.35 50.47
CA ALA A 88 25.70 -50.39 51.66
C ALA A 88 24.35 -49.68 51.43
N LEU A 89 23.26 -50.37 51.80
CA LEU A 89 21.85 -50.00 51.71
C LEU A 89 21.38 -49.21 52.94
N VAL A 90 20.57 -48.15 52.78
CA VAL A 90 19.51 -47.73 53.73
C VAL A 90 18.31 -47.12 52.97
N ALA A 91 17.11 -47.38 53.48
CA ALA A 91 15.80 -47.29 52.86
C ALA A 91 15.16 -45.89 52.73
N SER A 92 14.35 -45.75 51.67
CA SER A 92 13.06 -45.06 51.51
C SER A 92 12.80 -43.71 52.19
N LYS A 93 12.68 -42.66 51.36
CA LYS A 93 11.59 -41.67 51.45
C LYS A 93 11.31 -41.04 50.07
N LYS A 94 10.03 -40.98 49.76
CA LYS A 94 9.39 -40.46 48.55
C LYS A 94 9.27 -38.93 48.68
N GLU A 95 9.46 -38.20 47.59
CA GLU A 95 8.64 -37.06 47.11
C GLU A 95 9.45 -35.98 46.36
N GLU A 96 9.00 -35.78 45.11
CA GLU A 96 9.10 -34.60 44.24
C GLU A 96 10.46 -34.27 43.60
N GLU A 97 10.65 -34.84 42.40
CA GLU A 97 11.45 -34.20 41.34
C GLU A 97 10.70 -32.96 40.81
N PRO A 98 11.39 -31.85 40.51
CA PRO A 98 10.82 -30.87 39.61
C PRO A 98 10.89 -31.44 38.19
N ASP A 99 9.72 -31.70 37.60
CA ASP A 99 9.57 -31.98 36.17
C ASP A 99 10.18 -30.83 35.36
N VAL A 100 11.44 -30.99 34.95
CA VAL A 100 12.09 -30.16 33.92
C VAL A 100 11.97 -30.88 32.60
N GLU A 101 10.75 -31.14 32.10
CA GLU A 101 10.52 -31.41 30.68
C GLU A 101 9.12 -30.97 30.26
N GLY A 102 9.07 -29.77 29.69
CA GLY A 102 7.90 -29.20 29.03
C GLY A 102 8.33 -28.10 28.07
N TYR A 103 9.46 -28.29 27.38
CA TYR A 103 9.75 -27.53 26.17
C TYR A 103 8.78 -28.04 25.11
N ASP A 104 7.57 -27.47 25.07
CA ASP A 104 6.65 -27.65 23.96
C ASP A 104 7.32 -27.04 22.72
N SER A 105 8.00 -27.92 22.00
CA SER A 105 8.63 -27.66 20.73
C SER A 105 7.55 -27.55 19.65
N ASP A 106 6.72 -26.51 19.74
CA ASP A 106 5.65 -26.18 18.79
C ASP A 106 6.16 -25.56 17.48
N ASP A 107 7.47 -25.65 17.20
CA ASP A 107 8.09 -25.04 16.03
C ASP A 107 7.87 -25.80 14.71
N SER A 108 6.97 -26.81 14.72
CA SER A 108 6.60 -27.61 13.53
C SER A 108 5.13 -27.50 13.09
N THR A 109 4.30 -26.66 13.72
CA THR A 109 2.92 -26.47 13.27
C THR A 109 2.88 -25.76 11.91
N THR A 110 2.49 -26.51 10.89
CA THR A 110 2.29 -25.98 9.54
C THR A 110 1.23 -24.87 9.57
N LEU A 111 1.52 -23.70 9.02
CA LEU A 111 0.61 -22.54 9.04
C LEU A 111 -0.60 -22.71 8.10
N GLY A 112 -0.66 -23.83 7.38
CA GLY A 112 -1.63 -24.14 6.34
C GLY A 112 -1.11 -23.93 4.93
N THR A 113 -1.94 -24.27 3.95
CA THR A 113 -1.68 -24.11 2.52
C THR A 113 -2.70 -23.19 1.87
N LEU A 114 -2.28 -22.35 0.93
CA LEU A 114 -3.14 -21.43 0.18
C LEU A 114 -3.13 -21.77 -1.31
N ASP A 115 -4.32 -21.98 -1.87
CA ASP A 115 -4.57 -22.17 -3.30
C ASP A 115 -5.07 -20.85 -3.92
N PHE A 116 -4.39 -20.36 -4.94
CA PHE A 116 -4.74 -19.14 -5.64
C PHE A 116 -4.26 -19.18 -7.10
N SER A 117 -4.78 -18.27 -7.93
CA SER A 117 -4.31 -18.12 -9.30
C SER A 117 -4.08 -16.66 -9.65
N LEU A 118 -3.06 -16.43 -10.48
CA LEU A 118 -2.67 -15.09 -10.94
C LEU A 118 -2.74 -15.04 -12.46
N LEU A 119 -3.31 -13.96 -13.00
CA LEU A 119 -3.37 -13.67 -14.43
C LEU A 119 -2.95 -12.22 -14.64
N TYR A 120 -1.88 -12.01 -15.40
CA TYR A 120 -1.53 -10.69 -15.91
C TYR A 120 -2.20 -10.49 -17.27
N ASP A 121 -3.27 -9.70 -17.29
CA ASP A 121 -3.92 -9.22 -18.51
C ASP A 121 -3.15 -8.00 -19.01
N GLN A 122 -2.27 -8.23 -19.98
CA GLN A 122 -1.41 -7.19 -20.53
C GLN A 122 -2.20 -6.18 -21.37
N GLU A 123 -3.28 -6.62 -22.03
CA GLU A 123 -4.10 -5.74 -22.87
C GLU A 123 -4.82 -4.69 -22.04
N ASN A 124 -5.35 -5.08 -20.88
CA ASN A 124 -6.07 -4.19 -19.98
C ASN A 124 -5.18 -3.57 -18.88
N ASN A 125 -3.88 -3.90 -18.85
CA ASN A 125 -2.94 -3.51 -17.81
C ASN A 125 -3.48 -3.89 -16.41
N ALA A 126 -3.93 -5.13 -16.25
CA ALA A 126 -4.57 -5.59 -15.03
C ALA A 126 -3.91 -6.88 -14.51
N LEU A 127 -3.74 -6.95 -13.20
CA LEU A 127 -3.32 -8.18 -12.51
C LEU A 127 -4.51 -8.73 -11.72
N HIS A 128 -5.09 -9.81 -12.22
CA HIS A 128 -6.14 -10.54 -11.55
C HIS A 128 -5.56 -11.55 -10.56
N CYS A 129 -5.93 -11.42 -9.30
CA CYS A 129 -5.52 -12.30 -8.22
C CYS A 129 -6.75 -13.04 -7.68
N THR A 130 -6.94 -14.28 -8.09
CA THR A 130 -8.06 -15.11 -7.64
C THR A 130 -7.64 -15.96 -6.45
N ILE A 131 -8.21 -15.64 -5.29
CA ILE A 131 -7.97 -16.36 -4.04
C ILE A 131 -9.03 -17.45 -3.93
N ASN A 132 -8.61 -18.71 -4.07
CA ASN A 132 -9.54 -19.83 -4.16
C ASN A 132 -9.91 -20.32 -2.77
N LYS A 133 -8.95 -20.92 -2.06
CA LYS A 133 -9.17 -21.55 -0.76
C LYS A 133 -7.86 -21.69 0.02
N ALA A 134 -7.97 -21.85 1.33
CA ALA A 134 -6.88 -22.35 2.15
C ALA A 134 -7.29 -23.65 2.85
N LYS A 135 -6.30 -24.40 3.32
CA LYS A 135 -6.49 -25.64 4.07
C LYS A 135 -5.56 -25.71 5.25
N GLY A 136 -6.07 -26.27 6.36
CA GLY A 136 -5.29 -26.52 7.56
C GLY A 136 -4.65 -25.26 8.13
N LEU A 137 -5.36 -24.13 8.13
CA LEU A 137 -4.86 -22.91 8.76
C LEU A 137 -4.62 -23.13 10.25
N LYS A 138 -3.64 -22.41 10.81
CA LYS A 138 -3.38 -22.40 12.25
C LYS A 138 -4.59 -21.81 12.99
N PRO A 139 -5.12 -22.48 14.03
CA PRO A 139 -6.16 -21.92 14.87
C PRO A 139 -5.60 -20.78 15.72
N MET A 140 -6.22 -19.61 15.61
CA MET A 140 -5.83 -18.39 16.32
C MET A 140 -6.84 -18.00 17.41
N ASP A 141 -8.10 -18.43 17.27
CA ASP A 141 -9.15 -18.16 18.24
C ASP A 141 -9.17 -19.17 19.39
N HIS A 142 -9.71 -18.73 20.53
CA HIS A 142 -9.90 -19.57 21.71
C HIS A 142 -10.85 -20.77 21.48
N ASN A 143 -11.65 -20.73 20.42
CA ASN A 143 -12.56 -21.80 20.04
C ASN A 143 -11.87 -22.89 19.18
N GLY A 144 -10.56 -22.77 18.94
CA GLY A 144 -9.80 -23.69 18.11
C GLY A 144 -10.04 -23.51 16.61
N LEU A 145 -10.61 -22.37 16.19
CA LEU A 145 -10.85 -21.99 14.80
C LEU A 145 -10.18 -20.64 14.48
N SER A 146 -10.58 -20.01 13.39
CA SER A 146 -10.14 -18.67 12.98
C SER A 146 -11.23 -18.03 12.11
N ASP A 147 -11.19 -16.71 12.01
CA ASP A 147 -11.93 -15.85 11.09
C ASP A 147 -11.01 -15.36 9.93
N PRO A 148 -10.55 -16.24 9.02
CA PRO A 148 -9.52 -15.88 8.06
C PRO A 148 -9.99 -14.94 6.94
N TYR A 149 -9.11 -14.01 6.58
CA TYR A 149 -9.15 -13.24 5.34
C TYR A 149 -7.76 -13.17 4.70
N VAL A 150 -7.72 -12.89 3.39
CA VAL A 150 -6.47 -12.74 2.64
C VAL A 150 -6.26 -11.27 2.29
N LYS A 151 -5.05 -10.79 2.55
CA LYS A 151 -4.57 -9.44 2.23
C LYS A 151 -3.49 -9.54 1.16
N LEU A 152 -3.70 -8.82 0.07
CA LEU A 152 -2.73 -8.67 -1.01
C LEU A 152 -1.97 -7.36 -0.84
N HIS A 153 -0.68 -7.38 -1.14
CA HIS A 153 0.16 -6.19 -1.13
C HIS A 153 1.21 -6.28 -2.24
N LEU A 154 1.16 -5.36 -3.20
CA LEU A 154 2.21 -5.20 -4.20
C LEU A 154 3.41 -4.44 -3.62
N LEU A 155 4.60 -5.05 -3.70
CA LEU A 155 5.88 -4.53 -3.23
C LEU A 155 6.84 -4.36 -4.42
N PRO A 156 7.70 -3.33 -4.51
CA PRO A 156 7.79 -2.18 -3.60
C PRO A 156 6.55 -1.27 -3.68
N GLY A 157 6.31 -0.53 -2.58
CA GLY A 157 5.21 0.43 -2.43
C GLY A 157 4.38 0.16 -1.18
N ALA A 158 4.72 0.78 -0.04
CA ALA A 158 3.97 0.63 1.21
C ALA A 158 2.63 1.38 1.26
N SER A 159 2.25 2.11 0.20
CA SER A 159 1.03 2.90 0.16
C SER A 159 -0.21 2.02 0.41
N LYS A 160 -1.26 2.62 1.00
CA LYS A 160 -2.53 1.91 1.21
C LYS A 160 -3.20 1.52 -0.11
N ALA A 161 -2.87 2.20 -1.21
CA ALA A 161 -3.46 1.97 -2.53
C ALA A 161 -3.10 0.59 -3.12
N ASN A 162 -1.94 0.05 -2.73
CA ASN A 162 -1.43 -1.24 -3.19
C ASN A 162 -1.95 -2.42 -2.37
N LYS A 163 -2.88 -2.18 -1.42
CA LYS A 163 -3.44 -3.21 -0.55
C LYS A 163 -4.87 -3.54 -0.96
N LEU A 164 -5.13 -4.81 -1.23
CA LEU A 164 -6.47 -5.36 -1.45
C LEU A 164 -6.75 -6.41 -0.37
N ARG A 165 -8.00 -6.66 -0.04
CA ARG A 165 -8.38 -7.71 0.91
C ARG A 165 -9.64 -8.44 0.44
N THR A 166 -9.71 -9.74 0.74
CA THR A 166 -10.91 -10.54 0.55
C THR A 166 -11.93 -10.28 1.66
N LYS A 167 -13.10 -10.89 1.52
CA LYS A 167 -14.03 -11.06 2.64
C LYS A 167 -13.41 -11.96 3.72
N THR A 168 -13.84 -11.71 4.95
CA THR A 168 -13.56 -12.54 6.12
C THR A 168 -14.56 -13.67 6.18
N LEU A 169 -14.08 -14.90 6.34
CA LEU A 169 -14.91 -16.07 6.56
C LEU A 169 -14.75 -16.48 8.01
N ARG A 170 -15.86 -16.72 8.72
CA ARG A 170 -15.82 -16.94 10.17
C ARG A 170 -15.67 -18.41 10.54
N ASN A 171 -15.01 -18.68 11.66
CA ASN A 171 -14.92 -19.96 12.34
C ASN A 171 -14.53 -21.12 11.39
N THR A 172 -13.44 -20.97 10.64
CA THR A 172 -12.98 -21.99 9.69
C THR A 172 -11.46 -22.02 9.54
N LEU A 173 -10.90 -23.23 9.50
CA LEU A 173 -9.50 -23.47 9.13
C LEU A 173 -9.32 -23.89 7.66
N ASN A 174 -10.43 -24.04 6.93
CA ASN A 174 -10.45 -24.44 5.52
C ASN A 174 -11.34 -23.49 4.69
N PRO A 175 -11.04 -22.17 4.69
CA PRO A 175 -11.85 -21.18 3.99
C PRO A 175 -11.84 -21.39 2.47
N VAL A 176 -12.98 -21.12 1.82
CA VAL A 176 -13.13 -21.06 0.36
C VAL A 176 -13.68 -19.69 0.00
N TRP A 177 -12.82 -18.80 -0.48
CA TRP A 177 -13.21 -17.44 -0.87
C TRP A 177 -13.74 -17.38 -2.30
N SER A 178 -13.05 -18.03 -3.24
CA SER A 178 -13.31 -17.92 -4.68
C SER A 178 -13.48 -16.46 -5.14
N GLU A 179 -12.63 -15.58 -4.63
CA GLU A 179 -12.73 -14.12 -4.80
C GLU A 179 -11.57 -13.60 -5.66
N THR A 180 -11.89 -12.82 -6.70
CA THR A 180 -10.89 -12.19 -7.56
C THR A 180 -10.70 -10.73 -7.18
N LEU A 181 -9.49 -10.41 -6.72
CA LEU A 181 -9.02 -9.06 -6.44
C LEU A 181 -8.17 -8.58 -7.62
N THR A 182 -8.46 -7.40 -8.15
CA THR A 182 -7.79 -6.90 -9.36
C THR A 182 -7.00 -5.63 -9.08
N TYR A 183 -5.72 -5.65 -9.43
CA TYR A 183 -4.94 -4.42 -9.53
C TYR A 183 -5.03 -3.87 -10.96
N TYR A 184 -5.32 -2.59 -11.08
CA TYR A 184 -5.42 -1.90 -12.36
C TYR A 184 -4.21 -1.02 -12.64
N GLY A 185 -3.96 -0.77 -13.92
CA GLY A 185 -2.86 0.05 -14.39
C GLY A 185 -1.49 -0.60 -14.18
N ILE A 186 -1.40 -1.94 -14.05
CA ILE A 186 -0.14 -2.68 -13.90
C ILE A 186 0.59 -2.76 -15.25
N THR A 187 1.80 -2.22 -15.29
CA THR A 187 2.63 -2.15 -16.49
C THR A 187 3.62 -3.31 -16.59
N ASP A 188 4.21 -3.52 -17.77
CA ASP A 188 5.28 -4.51 -17.95
C ASP A 188 6.49 -4.23 -17.04
N GLU A 189 6.78 -2.97 -16.74
CA GLU A 189 7.85 -2.59 -15.81
C GLU A 189 7.52 -3.03 -14.37
N ASP A 190 6.28 -2.89 -13.94
CA ASP A 190 5.82 -3.41 -12.64
C ASP A 190 5.97 -4.93 -12.59
N MET A 191 5.68 -5.63 -13.68
CA MET A 191 5.82 -7.08 -13.73
C MET A 191 7.27 -7.53 -13.53
N VAL A 192 8.25 -6.74 -13.98
CA VAL A 192 9.68 -7.04 -13.77
C VAL A 192 10.13 -6.72 -12.34
N ARG A 193 9.65 -5.61 -11.77
CA ARG A 193 10.17 -5.05 -10.51
C ARG A 193 9.38 -5.48 -9.27
N LYS A 194 8.08 -5.73 -9.39
CA LYS A 194 7.19 -5.93 -8.24
C LYS A 194 7.05 -7.42 -7.85
N THR A 195 6.75 -7.62 -6.57
CA THR A 195 6.45 -8.89 -5.92
C THR A 195 5.10 -8.75 -5.23
N LEU A 196 4.19 -9.69 -5.50
CA LEU A 196 2.92 -9.79 -4.80
C LEU A 196 3.12 -10.54 -3.49
N ARG A 197 2.91 -9.86 -2.38
CA ARG A 197 2.80 -10.47 -1.05
C ARG A 197 1.35 -10.81 -0.77
N ILE A 198 1.10 -12.05 -0.38
CA ILE A 198 -0.22 -12.59 -0.06
C ILE A 198 -0.16 -13.05 1.39
N SER A 199 -0.88 -12.37 2.27
CA SER A 199 -0.89 -12.66 3.70
C SER A 199 -2.26 -13.15 4.12
N VAL A 200 -2.32 -14.27 4.84
CA VAL A 200 -3.52 -14.77 5.50
C VAL A 200 -3.50 -14.24 6.94
N CYS A 201 -4.58 -13.61 7.34
CA CYS A 201 -4.74 -13.01 8.66
C CYS A 201 -6.08 -13.44 9.25
N ASP A 202 -6.15 -13.38 10.56
CA ASP A 202 -7.34 -13.62 11.37
C ASP A 202 -8.00 -12.29 11.75
N GLU A 203 -9.31 -12.13 11.49
CA GLU A 203 -10.04 -10.90 11.87
C GLU A 203 -10.70 -11.06 13.23
N ASP A 204 -10.02 -10.52 14.24
CA ASP A 204 -10.50 -10.51 15.61
C ASP A 204 -11.37 -9.27 15.90
N LYS A 205 -12.56 -9.46 16.49
CA LYS A 205 -13.48 -8.33 16.76
C LYS A 205 -13.03 -7.41 17.89
N PHE A 206 -12.20 -7.92 18.81
CA PHE A 206 -11.83 -7.24 20.05
C PHE A 206 -10.32 -7.32 20.36
N ARG A 207 -9.55 -8.01 19.53
CA ARG A 207 -8.09 -8.12 19.60
C ARG A 207 -7.45 -7.58 18.32
N HIS A 208 -6.12 -7.42 18.33
CA HIS A 208 -5.40 -7.05 17.11
C HIS A 208 -5.42 -8.22 16.13
N ASN A 209 -5.84 -7.97 14.87
CA ASN A 209 -5.84 -8.97 13.81
C ASN A 209 -4.53 -9.76 13.79
N GLU A 210 -4.63 -11.08 13.90
CA GLU A 210 -3.46 -11.93 14.05
C GLU A 210 -2.96 -12.44 12.70
N PHE A 211 -1.65 -12.40 12.50
CA PHE A 211 -1.03 -12.88 11.28
C PHE A 211 -0.91 -14.41 11.35
N ILE A 212 -1.50 -15.12 10.38
CA ILE A 212 -1.40 -16.58 10.29
C ILE A 212 -0.14 -16.96 9.49
N GLY A 213 0.00 -16.42 8.28
CA GLY A 213 1.11 -16.74 7.40
C GLY A 213 1.08 -16.00 6.07
N GLU A 214 2.15 -16.08 5.29
CA GLU A 214 2.24 -15.42 3.99
C GLU A 214 2.94 -16.26 2.90
N THR A 215 2.76 -15.83 1.67
CA THR A 215 3.57 -16.26 0.52
C THR A 215 3.87 -15.06 -0.37
N ARG A 216 5.00 -15.11 -1.10
CA ARG A 216 5.47 -14.01 -1.96
C ARG A 216 5.73 -14.51 -3.37
N ILE A 217 5.14 -13.84 -4.36
CA ILE A 217 5.29 -14.18 -5.78
C ILE A 217 5.91 -13.01 -6.53
N PRO A 218 7.20 -13.11 -6.92
CA PRO A 218 7.80 -12.17 -7.85
C PRO A 218 7.01 -12.18 -9.17
N LEU A 219 6.50 -11.02 -9.59
CA LEU A 219 5.61 -10.93 -10.75
C LEU A 219 6.29 -11.35 -12.05
N LYS A 220 7.62 -11.22 -12.14
CA LYS A 220 8.44 -11.67 -13.28
C LYS A 220 8.31 -13.16 -13.60
N LYS A 221 7.76 -13.96 -12.67
CA LYS A 221 7.50 -15.39 -12.86
C LYS A 221 6.16 -15.68 -13.57
N LEU A 222 5.37 -14.64 -13.85
CA LEU A 222 4.11 -14.72 -14.58
C LEU A 222 4.36 -14.43 -16.06
N LYS A 223 3.62 -15.13 -16.93
CA LYS A 223 3.59 -14.85 -18.36
C LYS A 223 2.34 -14.03 -18.68
N PRO A 224 2.42 -13.03 -19.58
CA PRO A 224 1.26 -12.30 -20.04
C PRO A 224 0.16 -13.22 -20.56
N ASN A 225 -1.09 -12.88 -20.24
CA ASN A 225 -2.32 -13.53 -20.71
C ASN A 225 -2.39 -15.03 -20.41
N GLN A 226 -1.62 -15.52 -19.44
CA GLN A 226 -1.63 -16.91 -19.00
C GLN A 226 -1.92 -16.99 -17.50
N THR A 227 -3.02 -17.67 -17.16
CA THR A 227 -3.35 -17.96 -15.76
C THR A 227 -2.35 -18.97 -15.20
N LYS A 228 -1.71 -18.62 -14.08
CA LYS A 228 -0.84 -19.51 -13.32
C LYS A 228 -1.48 -19.84 -11.98
N ASN A 229 -1.65 -21.12 -11.72
CA ASN A 229 -2.18 -21.63 -10.46
C ASN A 229 -1.03 -21.91 -9.49
N PHE A 230 -1.27 -21.60 -8.22
CA PHE A 230 -0.34 -21.80 -7.11
C PHE A 230 -1.05 -22.55 -5.99
N SER A 231 -0.29 -23.41 -5.32
CA SER A 231 -0.67 -24.09 -4.09
C SER A 231 0.57 -24.07 -3.20
N ASN A 232 0.64 -23.07 -2.32
CA ASN A 232 1.84 -22.78 -1.54
C ASN A 232 1.57 -23.01 -0.06
N CYS A 233 2.56 -23.56 0.65
CA CYS A 233 2.57 -23.53 2.11
C CYS A 233 2.75 -22.08 2.59
N LEU A 234 2.07 -21.74 3.67
CA LEU A 234 2.19 -20.44 4.32
C LEU A 234 3.46 -20.41 5.18
N GLU A 235 4.19 -19.30 5.09
CA GLU A 235 5.44 -19.08 5.81
C GLU A 235 5.26 -18.01 6.89
N LYS A 236 6.12 -18.05 7.92
CA LYS A 236 6.17 -17.01 8.96
C LYS A 236 6.55 -15.67 8.34
N GLN A 237 6.16 -14.57 8.98
CA GLN A 237 6.39 -13.23 8.43
C GLN A 237 7.87 -12.94 8.28
N LEU A 238 8.34 -12.80 7.04
CA LEU A 238 9.69 -12.30 6.77
C LEU A 238 9.75 -10.79 7.04
N PRO A 239 10.81 -10.28 7.71
CA PRO A 239 11.04 -8.85 7.84
C PRO A 239 10.94 -8.16 6.48
N ILE A 240 10.26 -7.03 6.44
CA ILE A 240 10.32 -6.12 5.30
C ILE A 240 11.32 -5.05 5.69
N ASP A 241 12.41 -4.94 4.94
CA ASP A 241 13.30 -3.81 5.05
C ASP A 241 12.53 -2.53 4.72
N LYS A 242 12.22 -1.77 5.77
CA LYS A 242 11.51 -0.48 5.69
C LYS A 242 12.37 0.61 5.04
N THR A 243 13.59 0.29 4.62
CA THR A 243 14.59 1.22 4.11
C THR A 243 14.34 1.63 2.65
N ASP A 244 13.59 0.83 1.89
CA ASP A 244 13.33 1.08 0.47
C ASP A 244 12.01 1.83 0.18
N ASP A 245 11.28 2.26 1.23
CA ASP A 245 10.02 3.02 1.07
C ASP A 245 10.21 4.44 0.49
N LYS A 246 11.46 4.84 0.23
CA LYS A 246 11.78 6.05 -0.52
C LYS A 246 11.83 5.83 -2.03
N SER A 247 11.61 4.61 -2.52
CA SER A 247 11.68 4.33 -3.96
C SER A 247 10.42 4.83 -4.68
N LEU A 248 10.54 6.07 -5.14
CA LEU A 248 9.82 6.72 -6.23
C LEU A 248 8.42 7.24 -5.90
N GLU A 249 8.31 8.54 -6.13
CA GLU A 249 7.16 9.43 -6.11
C GLU A 249 6.07 9.00 -7.11
N GLU A 250 5.60 7.75 -7.09
CA GLU A 250 4.46 7.31 -7.89
C GLU A 250 3.22 8.03 -7.36
N ARG A 251 2.83 9.13 -8.02
CA ARG A 251 1.59 9.89 -7.75
C ARG A 251 0.32 9.14 -8.16
N GLY A 252 0.50 7.93 -8.71
CA GLY A 252 -0.53 7.09 -9.28
C GLY A 252 -0.67 7.24 -10.78
N ARG A 253 -1.69 6.59 -11.31
CA ARG A 253 -1.96 6.48 -12.75
C ARG A 253 -3.42 6.78 -13.01
N ILE A 254 -3.72 7.30 -14.20
CA ILE A 254 -5.08 7.64 -14.63
C ILE A 254 -5.39 6.98 -15.98
N MET A 255 -6.58 6.41 -16.10
CA MET A 255 -7.08 5.88 -17.37
C MET A 255 -8.00 6.92 -18.02
N ILE A 256 -7.59 7.36 -19.20
CA ILE A 256 -8.25 8.41 -19.99
C ILE A 256 -8.74 7.80 -21.29
N SER A 257 -9.96 8.16 -21.69
CA SER A 257 -10.51 7.90 -23.02
C SER A 257 -10.49 9.16 -23.87
N LEU A 258 -10.04 9.05 -25.12
CA LEU A 258 -10.18 10.09 -26.13
C LEU A 258 -10.98 9.59 -27.33
N LYS A 259 -11.91 10.41 -27.80
CA LYS A 259 -12.67 10.20 -29.04
C LYS A 259 -12.97 11.54 -29.68
N TYR A 260 -12.55 11.75 -30.92
CA TYR A 260 -13.10 12.84 -31.72
C TYR A 260 -14.41 12.39 -32.39
N SER A 261 -15.53 13.05 -32.07
CA SER A 261 -16.84 12.79 -32.66
C SER A 261 -17.04 13.69 -33.87
N SER A 262 -17.07 13.11 -35.07
CA SER A 262 -17.34 13.83 -36.31
C SER A 262 -18.79 14.34 -36.35
N GLN A 263 -19.73 13.58 -35.77
CA GLN A 263 -21.14 13.97 -35.72
C GLN A 263 -21.40 15.18 -34.81
N LYS A 264 -20.68 15.26 -33.68
CA LYS A 264 -20.82 16.37 -32.72
C LYS A 264 -19.82 17.50 -32.97
N CYS A 265 -18.89 17.35 -33.91
CA CYS A 265 -17.81 18.29 -34.17
C CYS A 265 -17.01 18.65 -32.89
N GLY A 266 -16.54 17.63 -32.16
CA GLY A 266 -15.80 17.88 -30.93
C GLY A 266 -15.10 16.67 -30.32
N LEU A 267 -14.21 16.97 -29.38
CA LEU A 267 -13.45 15.99 -28.62
C LEU A 267 -14.24 15.55 -27.39
N VAL A 268 -14.47 14.25 -27.25
CA VAL A 268 -15.00 13.61 -26.05
C VAL A 268 -13.82 13.07 -25.24
N VAL A 269 -13.71 13.53 -24.00
CA VAL A 269 -12.68 13.12 -23.03
C VAL A 269 -13.37 12.35 -21.92
N GLY A 270 -13.08 11.05 -21.81
CA GLY A 270 -13.56 10.21 -20.71
C GLY A 270 -12.52 10.11 -19.60
N ILE A 271 -12.91 10.43 -18.37
CA ILE A 271 -12.14 10.16 -17.17
C ILE A 271 -12.71 8.89 -16.54
N ILE A 272 -11.99 7.77 -16.70
CA ILE A 272 -12.52 6.46 -16.35
C ILE A 272 -12.22 6.15 -14.89
N ARG A 273 -10.94 6.04 -14.52
CA ARG A 273 -10.49 5.69 -13.17
C ARG A 273 -9.05 6.11 -12.92
N CYS A 274 -8.66 6.17 -11.65
CA CYS A 274 -7.26 6.21 -11.26
C CYS A 274 -6.88 4.95 -10.49
N ALA A 275 -5.58 4.63 -10.51
CA ALA A 275 -5.01 3.53 -9.75
C ALA A 275 -3.76 4.00 -9.01
N HIS A 276 -3.58 3.47 -7.80
CA HIS A 276 -2.39 3.67 -6.97
C HIS A 276 -2.08 5.15 -6.68
N LEU A 277 -3.10 5.98 -6.46
CA LEU A 277 -2.89 7.39 -6.11
C LEU A 277 -2.08 7.52 -4.82
N ALA A 278 -1.28 8.58 -4.75
CA ALA A 278 -0.61 8.95 -3.52
C ALA A 278 -1.63 9.51 -2.51
N ALA A 279 -1.47 9.16 -1.23
CA ALA A 279 -2.31 9.66 -0.15
C ALA A 279 -1.81 11.04 0.31
N MET A 280 -2.66 12.06 0.24
CA MET A 280 -2.34 13.41 0.75
C MET A 280 -2.90 13.63 2.17
N ASP A 281 -3.98 12.93 2.54
CA ASP A 281 -4.55 13.06 3.88
C ASP A 281 -3.73 12.35 4.96
N ALA A 282 -3.77 12.90 6.17
CA ALA A 282 -3.25 12.24 7.38
C ALA A 282 -3.93 10.89 7.69
N ASN A 283 -5.13 10.65 7.16
CA ASN A 283 -5.85 9.37 7.28
C ASN A 283 -5.22 8.26 6.39
N GLY A 284 -4.26 8.59 5.52
CA GLY A 284 -3.58 7.70 4.59
C GLY A 284 -4.38 7.36 3.33
N PHE A 285 -5.38 8.17 2.98
CA PHE A 285 -6.16 8.15 1.74
C PHE A 285 -6.15 9.55 1.10
N SER A 286 -7.01 9.73 0.10
CA SER A 286 -7.34 11.01 -0.51
C SER A 286 -8.82 11.03 -0.87
N ASP A 287 -9.36 12.22 -1.10
CA ASP A 287 -10.67 12.52 -1.69
C ASP A 287 -10.51 13.00 -3.16
N PRO A 288 -10.05 12.14 -4.08
CA PRO A 288 -9.65 12.56 -5.42
C PRO A 288 -10.79 13.11 -6.29
N TYR A 289 -10.46 14.13 -7.06
CA TYR A 289 -11.23 14.60 -8.22
C TYR A 289 -10.31 15.05 -9.36
N VAL A 290 -10.83 15.05 -10.58
CA VAL A 290 -10.06 15.37 -11.79
C VAL A 290 -10.58 16.66 -12.41
N LYS A 291 -9.67 17.51 -12.87
CA LYS A 291 -9.96 18.69 -13.70
C LYS A 291 -9.32 18.50 -15.07
N THR A 292 -10.05 18.86 -16.12
CA THR A 292 -9.56 18.83 -17.49
C THR A 292 -9.62 20.22 -18.12
N TYR A 293 -8.62 20.56 -18.91
CA TYR A 293 -8.52 21.83 -19.65
C TYR A 293 -8.04 21.56 -21.07
N LEU A 294 -8.60 22.27 -22.05
CA LEU A 294 -8.13 22.21 -23.44
C LEU A 294 -7.45 23.53 -23.78
N LYS A 295 -6.12 23.53 -23.82
CA LYS A 295 -5.30 24.72 -24.06
C LYS A 295 -4.83 24.80 -25.52
N PRO A 296 -4.62 26.00 -26.08
CA PRO A 296 -4.98 27.31 -25.52
C PRO A 296 -6.51 27.48 -25.38
N ASP A 297 -6.94 27.97 -24.21
CA ASP A 297 -8.35 28.18 -23.87
C ASP A 297 -8.78 29.61 -24.23
N GLU A 298 -9.16 29.80 -25.48
CA GLU A 298 -9.55 31.12 -26.02
C GLU A 298 -10.77 31.71 -25.29
N ASN A 299 -11.68 30.86 -24.80
CA ASN A 299 -12.96 31.28 -24.25
C ASN A 299 -13.06 31.14 -22.72
N LYS A 300 -11.97 30.72 -22.04
CA LYS A 300 -11.95 30.38 -20.60
C LYS A 300 -13.06 29.41 -20.16
N LYS A 301 -13.54 28.59 -21.08
CA LYS A 301 -14.69 27.67 -20.91
C LYS A 301 -14.27 26.20 -21.02
N SER A 302 -12.98 25.91 -21.16
CA SER A 302 -12.49 24.53 -21.35
C SER A 302 -12.39 23.74 -20.03
N LYS A 303 -12.67 24.36 -18.90
CA LYS A 303 -12.55 23.70 -17.60
C LYS A 303 -13.74 22.77 -17.35
N HIS A 304 -13.46 21.49 -17.23
CA HIS A 304 -14.39 20.53 -16.63
C HIS A 304 -13.81 19.95 -15.33
N LYS A 305 -14.69 19.43 -14.49
CA LYS A 305 -14.34 18.82 -13.20
C LYS A 305 -15.25 17.62 -12.94
N THR A 306 -14.67 16.54 -12.43
CA THR A 306 -15.42 15.34 -12.01
C THR A 306 -16.06 15.48 -10.64
N ALA A 307 -16.92 14.54 -10.27
CA ALA A 307 -17.31 14.35 -8.89
C ALA A 307 -16.09 14.02 -8.00
N VAL A 308 -16.19 14.38 -6.71
CA VAL A 308 -15.20 14.03 -5.69
C VAL A 308 -15.49 12.62 -5.18
N LYS A 309 -14.49 11.75 -5.17
CA LYS A 309 -14.61 10.38 -4.64
C LYS A 309 -13.91 10.33 -3.29
N LYS A 310 -14.65 10.09 -2.21
CA LYS A 310 -14.09 10.19 -0.86
C LYS A 310 -13.28 8.97 -0.44
N LYS A 311 -12.21 9.17 0.32
CA LYS A 311 -11.40 8.19 1.04
C LYS A 311 -10.99 7.00 0.17
N THR A 312 -10.42 7.29 -1.00
CA THR A 312 -9.99 6.26 -1.95
C THR A 312 -8.73 6.66 -2.70
N LEU A 313 -7.88 5.66 -2.98
CA LEU A 313 -6.67 5.81 -3.80
C LEU A 313 -6.80 5.11 -5.16
N ASN A 314 -7.95 4.47 -5.40
CA ASN A 314 -8.30 3.81 -6.66
C ASN A 314 -9.72 4.25 -7.09
N PRO A 315 -9.97 5.56 -7.31
CA PRO A 315 -11.30 6.06 -7.64
C PRO A 315 -11.75 5.64 -9.05
N GLU A 316 -13.04 5.33 -9.18
CA GLU A 316 -13.71 5.21 -10.47
C GLU A 316 -14.66 6.39 -10.68
N PHE A 317 -14.46 7.11 -11.77
CA PHE A 317 -15.24 8.28 -12.16
C PHE A 317 -16.28 7.90 -13.20
N ASN A 318 -15.83 7.30 -14.32
CA ASN A 318 -16.66 6.98 -15.49
C ASN A 318 -17.44 8.20 -16.01
N GLU A 319 -16.79 9.37 -16.06
CA GLU A 319 -17.39 10.64 -16.48
C GLU A 319 -16.83 11.07 -17.83
N GLU A 320 -17.66 11.63 -18.73
CA GLU A 320 -17.25 12.13 -20.04
C GLU A 320 -17.48 13.64 -20.15
N PHE A 321 -16.50 14.34 -20.71
CA PHE A 321 -16.54 15.77 -20.99
C PHE A 321 -16.45 16.02 -22.49
N PHE A 322 -17.20 17.01 -22.97
CA PHE A 322 -17.27 17.34 -24.38
C PHE A 322 -16.70 18.73 -24.65
N TYR A 323 -15.75 18.78 -25.57
CA TYR A 323 -15.12 20.00 -26.06
C TYR A 323 -15.55 20.25 -27.50
N GLU A 324 -16.27 21.34 -27.72
CA GLU A 324 -16.61 21.79 -29.07
C GLU A 324 -15.36 22.35 -29.76
N ILE A 325 -14.85 21.63 -30.77
CA ILE A 325 -13.65 22.01 -31.50
C ILE A 325 -13.64 21.39 -32.89
N LYS A 326 -13.28 22.20 -33.90
CA LYS A 326 -13.08 21.72 -35.26
C LYS A 326 -11.87 20.78 -35.33
N TYR A 327 -12.00 19.72 -36.11
CA TYR A 327 -10.93 18.74 -36.32
C TYR A 327 -9.59 19.38 -36.74
N ALA A 328 -9.62 20.39 -37.61
CA ALA A 328 -8.42 21.08 -38.09
C ALA A 328 -7.63 21.78 -36.97
N ASP A 329 -8.34 22.26 -35.93
CA ASP A 329 -7.73 22.99 -34.82
C ASP A 329 -7.33 22.09 -33.66
N LEU A 330 -7.84 20.85 -33.62
CA LEU A 330 -7.50 19.88 -32.58
C LEU A 330 -6.00 19.58 -32.50
N SER A 331 -5.30 19.56 -33.65
CA SER A 331 -3.85 19.37 -33.71
C SER A 331 -3.05 20.47 -32.98
N LYS A 332 -3.63 21.67 -32.85
CA LYS A 332 -3.01 22.82 -32.18
C LYS A 332 -3.35 22.88 -30.69
N LYS A 333 -4.22 22.01 -30.20
CA LYS A 333 -4.62 21.97 -28.79
C LYS A 333 -3.81 20.95 -28.00
N THR A 334 -3.79 21.17 -26.70
CA THR A 334 -3.20 20.31 -25.68
C THR A 334 -4.24 20.11 -24.58
N LEU A 335 -4.58 18.86 -24.29
CA LEU A 335 -5.45 18.47 -23.20
C LEU A 335 -4.61 18.29 -21.94
N GLU A 336 -4.87 19.10 -20.92
CA GLU A 336 -4.30 18.95 -19.60
C GLU A 336 -5.30 18.29 -18.67
N VAL A 337 -4.85 17.26 -17.95
CA VAL A 337 -5.65 16.52 -16.98
C VAL A 337 -4.91 16.55 -15.65
N THR A 338 -5.57 17.03 -14.60
CA THR A 338 -4.96 17.20 -13.27
C THR A 338 -5.83 16.55 -12.21
N VAL A 339 -5.21 15.78 -11.33
CA VAL A 339 -5.83 15.07 -10.21
C VAL A 339 -5.50 15.81 -8.92
N TRP A 340 -6.52 16.02 -8.09
CA TRP A 340 -6.44 16.83 -6.89
C TRP A 340 -7.11 16.08 -5.73
N ASP A 341 -6.61 16.31 -4.52
CA ASP A 341 -7.28 15.94 -3.29
C ASP A 341 -8.25 17.06 -2.88
N TYR A 342 -9.42 16.71 -2.35
CA TYR A 342 -10.40 17.69 -1.88
C TYR A 342 -10.35 17.81 -0.36
N ASP A 343 -9.93 18.99 0.12
CA ASP A 343 -9.83 19.27 1.54
C ASP A 343 -10.96 20.17 2.03
N ILE A 344 -11.63 19.76 3.10
CA ILE A 344 -12.64 20.59 3.75
C ILE A 344 -11.93 21.69 4.56
N GLY A 345 -12.14 22.95 4.16
CA GLY A 345 -11.65 24.12 4.89
C GLY A 345 -10.18 24.47 4.65
N LYS A 346 -9.52 23.85 3.66
CA LYS A 346 -8.15 24.17 3.22
C LYS A 346 -8.08 24.26 1.70
N SER A 347 -6.93 24.68 1.17
CA SER A 347 -6.63 24.55 -0.24
C SER A 347 -6.50 23.08 -0.61
N ASN A 348 -7.08 22.70 -1.75
CA ASN A 348 -6.99 21.35 -2.31
C ASN A 348 -5.55 21.00 -2.69
N ASP A 349 -5.08 19.83 -2.28
CA ASP A 349 -3.73 19.35 -2.61
C ASP A 349 -3.62 18.80 -4.03
N PHE A 350 -2.52 19.11 -4.71
CA PHE A 350 -2.24 18.57 -6.04
C PHE A 350 -1.64 17.16 -5.93
N ILE A 351 -2.32 16.16 -6.48
CA ILE A 351 -1.83 14.78 -6.50
C ILE A 351 -0.90 14.59 -7.68
N GLY A 352 -1.34 14.94 -8.89
CA GLY A 352 -0.51 14.84 -10.08
C GLY A 352 -1.26 15.15 -11.38
N GLY A 353 -0.55 15.25 -12.48
CA GLY A 353 -1.13 15.65 -13.77
C GLY A 353 -0.52 14.95 -14.98
N VAL A 354 -1.18 15.12 -16.12
CA VAL A 354 -0.70 14.68 -17.43
C VAL A 354 -1.13 15.69 -18.49
N SER A 355 -0.28 15.87 -19.50
CA SER A 355 -0.54 16.69 -20.67
C SER A 355 -0.51 15.82 -21.93
N LEU A 356 -1.56 15.89 -22.75
CA LEU A 356 -1.74 15.16 -23.99
C LEU A 356 -1.83 16.16 -25.15
N GLY A 357 -0.88 16.11 -26.07
CA GLY A 357 -0.81 17.05 -27.19
C GLY A 357 0.29 16.66 -28.16
N ILE A 358 0.43 17.40 -29.26
CA ILE A 358 1.49 17.16 -30.27
C ILE A 358 2.90 17.34 -29.71
N ASN A 359 3.05 18.13 -28.65
CA ASN A 359 4.32 18.40 -27.98
C ASN A 359 4.59 17.44 -26.81
N ALA A 360 3.71 16.46 -26.57
CA ALA A 360 3.94 15.43 -25.56
C ALA A 360 4.93 14.37 -26.09
N ASN A 361 5.41 13.50 -25.20
CA ASN A 361 6.33 12.41 -25.53
C ASN A 361 5.74 11.04 -25.17
N GLY A 362 6.24 9.98 -25.81
CA GLY A 362 5.90 8.60 -25.49
C GLY A 362 4.40 8.27 -25.62
N GLU A 363 3.84 7.61 -24.62
CA GLU A 363 2.43 7.16 -24.62
C GLU A 363 1.43 8.32 -24.69
N ARG A 364 1.78 9.48 -24.13
CA ARG A 364 0.96 10.69 -24.15
C ARG A 364 0.75 11.20 -25.57
N LEU A 365 1.83 11.27 -26.35
CA LEU A 365 1.78 11.61 -27.77
C LEU A 365 1.04 10.56 -28.58
N LYS A 366 1.33 9.28 -28.35
CA LYS A 366 0.68 8.17 -29.05
C LYS A 366 -0.83 8.21 -28.83
N HIS A 367 -1.30 8.49 -27.62
CA HIS A 367 -2.72 8.62 -27.31
C HIS A 367 -3.38 9.77 -28.06
N TRP A 368 -2.75 10.94 -28.04
CA TRP A 368 -3.24 12.11 -28.77
C TRP A 368 -3.28 11.86 -30.29
N PHE A 369 -2.20 11.33 -30.83
CA PHE A 369 -2.06 11.04 -32.26
C PHE A 369 -3.04 9.98 -32.74
N ASP A 370 -3.25 8.90 -31.99
CA ASP A 370 -4.20 7.87 -32.39
C ASP A 370 -5.65 8.40 -32.37
N CYS A 371 -5.98 9.31 -31.44
CA CYS A 371 -7.27 10.00 -31.43
C CYS A 371 -7.44 10.91 -32.67
N LEU A 372 -6.38 11.61 -33.08
CA LEU A 372 -6.39 12.41 -34.30
C LEU A 372 -6.57 11.54 -35.54
N LYS A 373 -5.84 10.42 -35.63
CA LYS A 373 -5.84 9.54 -36.80
C LYS A 373 -7.15 8.75 -36.95
N ASN A 374 -7.73 8.28 -35.85
CA ASN A 374 -8.90 7.39 -35.86
C ASN A 374 -10.15 8.15 -35.39
N LYS A 375 -10.76 8.91 -36.31
CA LYS A 375 -12.02 9.60 -36.05
C LYS A 375 -13.11 8.61 -35.60
N ASP A 376 -13.97 9.07 -34.69
CA ASP A 376 -15.12 8.35 -34.14
C ASP A 376 -14.81 7.07 -33.36
N LYS A 377 -13.54 6.67 -33.26
CA LYS A 377 -13.07 5.56 -32.42
C LYS A 377 -12.73 6.05 -31.02
N LYS A 378 -13.24 5.34 -30.02
CA LYS A 378 -12.86 5.53 -28.62
C LYS A 378 -11.53 4.84 -28.36
N ILE A 379 -10.57 5.56 -27.79
CA ILE A 379 -9.24 5.06 -27.47
C ILE A 379 -9.03 5.28 -25.98
N GLU A 380 -8.71 4.22 -25.25
CA GLU A 380 -8.49 4.26 -23.80
C GLU A 380 -7.03 3.93 -23.52
N ARG A 381 -6.37 4.74 -22.68
CA ARG A 381 -4.99 4.50 -22.24
C ARG A 381 -4.74 4.95 -20.82
N TRP A 382 -3.88 4.19 -20.14
CA TRP A 382 -3.27 4.58 -18.88
C TRP A 382 -2.20 5.64 -19.10
N HIS A 383 -2.06 6.54 -18.12
CA HIS A 383 -0.99 7.53 -18.06
C HIS A 383 -0.47 7.63 -16.63
N THR A 384 0.84 7.64 -16.46
CA THR A 384 1.48 7.94 -15.17
C THR A 384 1.39 9.43 -14.87
N LEU A 385 0.92 9.75 -13.67
CA LEU A 385 0.77 11.13 -13.18
C LEU A 385 2.13 11.69 -12.77
N THR A 386 2.42 12.92 -13.18
CA THR A 386 3.62 13.68 -12.77
C THR A 386 3.33 14.62 -11.61
N ASN A 387 4.35 14.92 -10.82
CA ASN A 387 4.32 15.88 -9.72
C ASN A 387 4.28 17.36 -10.19
N GLU A 388 4.53 17.62 -11.48
CA GLU A 388 4.48 18.95 -12.07
C GLU A 388 3.09 19.30 -12.60
N LEU A 389 2.68 20.54 -12.36
CA LEU A 389 1.49 21.11 -13.00
C LEU A 389 1.75 21.25 -14.51
N PRO A 390 0.88 20.69 -15.37
CA PRO A 390 0.97 20.88 -16.81
C PRO A 390 1.06 22.36 -17.20
N GLY A 391 2.10 22.73 -17.95
CA GLY A 391 2.31 24.09 -18.46
C GLY A 391 3.15 25.02 -17.58
N SER A 392 3.76 24.54 -16.49
CA SER A 392 4.69 25.32 -15.65
C SER A 392 6.08 25.57 -16.27
N GLY A 393 6.39 24.98 -17.43
CA GLY A 393 7.69 25.07 -18.10
C GLY A 393 7.79 26.04 -19.29
N TYR A 394 6.90 27.03 -19.42
CA TYR A 394 6.98 28.06 -20.47
C TYR A 394 7.13 29.46 -19.89
N ASN A 395 8.07 29.64 -18.96
CA ASN A 395 8.60 30.94 -18.56
C ASN A 395 10.10 30.77 -18.31
N ASP A 396 10.87 30.73 -19.39
CA ASP A 396 12.27 31.17 -19.43
C ASP A 396 12.55 31.76 -20.80
#